data_AF-B0TC27-F1
#
_entry.id   AF-B0TC27-F1
#
_cell.length_a   1.000
_cell.length_b   1.000
_cell.length_c   1.000
_cell.angle_alpha   90.00
_cell.angle_beta   90.00
_cell.angle_gamma   90.00
#
_symmetry.space_group_name_H-M   'P 1'
#
loop_
_entity.id
_entity.type
_entity.pdbx_description
1 polymer ?
#
loop_
_entity_poly.entity_id
_entity_poly.type
_entity_poly.pdbx_seq_one_letter_code
_entity_poly.pdbx_strand_id
1 'polypeptide(L)'
;MQTLRIGGKAGFFLLILAMFLFPWPDSEPSLPMTYGQFLEKFGPEIEMAEAQAIGQGWPKSYDVWMMARCITGEARGEPYVGQVAVGGVILNRVRSPVFPKTVSGVIFQPGAFTAVDDGQIWMNINPTSLKAARDALAGWDPSAGALYYFNPATATSKWIWGRPQIKRIGKHIFTK
;
A
#
# COMPACT_ATOMS: atom_id res chain seq x y z
N MET A 1 54.35 37.35 8.52
CA MET A 1 53.25 38.30 8.21
C MET A 1 53.28 38.50 6.69
N GLN A 2 52.35 38.06 5.86
CA GLN A 2 50.89 37.92 6.00
C GLN A 2 50.39 36.58 5.43
N THR A 3 49.36 36.05 6.05
CA THR A 3 48.57 34.89 5.64
C THR A 3 47.43 35.35 4.71
N LEU A 4 47.37 34.84 3.47
CA LEU A 4 46.20 35.05 2.61
C LEU A 4 45.19 33.93 2.88
N ARG A 5 44.10 34.27 3.58
CA ARG A 5 42.91 33.43 3.72
C ARG A 5 42.11 33.48 2.42
N ILE A 6 41.97 32.35 1.72
CA ILE A 6 40.97 32.19 0.66
C ILE A 6 39.71 31.64 1.34
N GLY A 7 38.78 32.54 1.65
CA GLY A 7 37.51 32.22 2.30
C GLY A 7 36.33 32.57 1.40
N GLY A 8 35.51 31.55 1.11
CA GLY A 8 34.08 31.67 0.85
C GLY A 8 33.65 32.14 -0.55
N LYS A 9 32.82 31.30 -1.21
CA LYS A 9 31.83 31.59 -2.28
C LYS A 9 31.84 30.66 -3.49
N ALA A 10 32.52 29.51 -3.46
CA ALA A 10 32.47 28.54 -4.56
C ALA A 10 31.22 27.60 -4.55
N GLY A 11 30.39 27.63 -3.49
CA GLY A 11 29.30 26.65 -3.33
C GLY A 11 27.91 27.08 -3.81
N PHE A 12 27.65 28.38 -4.04
CA PHE A 12 26.30 28.86 -4.37
C PHE A 12 26.06 29.08 -5.87
N PHE A 13 27.14 29.17 -6.68
CA PHE A 13 27.03 29.40 -8.12
C PHE A 13 26.86 28.13 -8.95
N LEU A 14 27.14 26.94 -8.39
CA LEU A 14 26.96 25.67 -9.11
C LEU A 14 25.51 25.16 -9.16
N LEU A 15 24.60 25.73 -8.34
CA LEU A 15 23.19 25.34 -8.32
C LEU A 15 22.36 26.04 -9.40
N ILE A 16 22.78 27.21 -9.90
CA ILE A 16 22.02 27.96 -10.92
C ILE A 16 22.29 27.43 -12.33
N LEU A 17 23.48 26.88 -12.61
CA LEU A 17 23.83 26.39 -13.96
C LEU A 17 23.12 25.06 -14.32
N ALA A 18 22.72 24.27 -13.32
CA ALA A 18 21.99 23.01 -13.54
C ALA A 18 20.51 23.23 -13.93
N MET A 19 19.94 24.41 -13.69
CA MET A 19 18.54 24.73 -14.01
C MET A 19 18.27 24.98 -15.50
N PHE A 20 19.32 25.14 -16.31
CA PHE A 20 19.18 25.42 -17.76
C PHE A 20 19.57 24.24 -18.66
N LEU A 21 20.24 23.22 -18.13
CA LEU A 21 20.72 22.08 -18.91
C LEU A 21 19.92 20.79 -18.67
N PHE A 22 19.10 20.77 -17.63
CA PHE A 22 18.14 19.69 -17.36
C PHE A 22 16.78 20.34 -17.07
N PRO A 23 15.79 20.22 -17.98
CA PRO A 23 14.43 20.63 -17.68
C PRO A 23 13.99 19.95 -16.37
N TRP A 24 13.60 20.75 -15.38
CA TRP A 24 12.91 20.21 -14.21
C TRP A 24 11.67 19.47 -14.71
N PRO A 25 11.37 18.25 -14.24
CA PRO A 25 10.18 17.53 -14.68
C PRO A 25 8.94 18.42 -14.49
N ASP A 26 8.03 18.42 -15.46
CA ASP A 26 6.81 19.26 -15.47
C ASP A 26 5.92 19.08 -14.23
N SER A 27 6.20 18.07 -13.41
CA SER A 27 5.66 17.90 -12.08
C SER A 27 6.75 17.45 -11.11
N GLU A 28 6.82 18.07 -9.92
CA GLU A 28 7.62 17.54 -8.83
C GLU A 28 7.21 16.08 -8.52
N PRO A 29 8.17 15.19 -8.17
CA PRO A 29 7.81 13.89 -7.66
C PRO A 29 6.91 14.09 -6.44
N SER A 30 5.67 13.61 -6.49
CA SER A 30 4.77 13.71 -5.34
C SER A 30 5.38 12.90 -4.21
N LEU A 31 5.91 13.58 -3.20
CA LEU A 31 6.41 12.92 -2.00
C LEU A 31 5.29 12.04 -1.42
N PRO A 32 5.64 10.89 -0.82
CA PRO A 32 4.66 10.02 -0.20
C PRO A 32 3.85 10.80 0.83
N MET A 33 2.53 10.85 0.65
CA MET A 33 1.62 11.47 1.61
C MET A 33 1.87 10.90 3.01
N THR A 34 2.20 11.77 3.95
CA THR A 34 2.36 11.44 5.37
C THR A 34 1.02 11.04 6.00
N TYR A 35 1.06 10.37 7.15
CA TYR A 35 -0.17 10.06 7.87
C TYR A 35 -0.96 11.31 8.30
N GLY A 36 -0.26 12.39 8.69
CA GLY A 36 -0.92 13.66 9.04
C GLY A 36 -1.66 14.28 7.85
N GLN A 37 -1.01 14.34 6.69
CA GLN A 37 -1.65 14.82 5.44
C GLN A 37 -2.81 13.91 5.00
N PHE A 38 -2.70 12.61 5.26
CA PHE A 38 -3.79 11.67 5.00
C PHE A 38 -5.02 11.97 5.86
N LEU A 39 -4.83 12.23 7.15
CA LEU A 39 -5.93 12.61 8.04
C LEU A 39 -6.53 13.97 7.66
N GLU A 40 -5.72 14.93 7.26
CA GLU A 40 -6.22 16.23 6.79
C GLU A 40 -7.08 16.07 5.54
N LYS A 41 -6.63 15.26 4.58
CA LYS A 41 -7.31 15.09 3.29
C LYS A 41 -8.53 14.18 3.37
N PHE A 42 -8.43 13.06 4.08
CA PHE A 42 -9.42 11.99 4.06
C PHE A 42 -10.04 11.70 5.43
N GLY A 43 -9.60 12.36 6.50
CA GLY A 43 -10.15 12.20 7.85
C GLY A 43 -11.67 12.15 7.91
N PRO A 44 -12.40 13.09 7.25
CA PRO A 44 -13.85 13.08 7.21
C PRO A 44 -14.48 11.85 6.52
N GLU A 45 -13.76 11.19 5.61
CA GLU A 45 -14.23 10.00 4.87
C GLU A 45 -13.89 8.67 5.60
N ILE A 46 -13.00 8.72 6.59
CA ILE A 46 -12.55 7.56 7.39
C ILE A 46 -13.54 7.37 8.54
N GLU A 47 -14.82 7.21 8.22
CA GLU A 47 -15.82 6.82 9.20
C GLU A 47 -15.64 5.34 9.54
N MET A 48 -15.17 5.07 10.77
CA MET A 48 -14.99 3.72 11.29
C MET A 48 -16.26 3.18 11.98
N ALA A 49 -17.37 3.92 11.93
CA ALA A 49 -18.62 3.57 12.60
C ALA A 49 -19.20 2.24 12.11
N GLU A 50 -19.00 1.91 10.83
CA GLU A 50 -19.46 0.65 10.22
C GLU A 50 -18.40 -0.45 10.22
N ALA A 51 -17.18 -0.16 10.68
CA ALA A 51 -16.11 -1.15 10.68
C ALA A 51 -16.41 -2.28 11.67
N GLN A 52 -16.01 -3.50 11.35
CA GLN A 52 -16.06 -4.64 12.26
C GLN A 52 -14.76 -4.84 13.02
N ALA A 53 -14.80 -5.61 14.11
CA ALA A 53 -13.60 -6.03 14.82
C ALA A 53 -12.64 -6.83 13.90
N ILE A 54 -11.36 -6.55 14.03
CA ILE A 54 -10.27 -7.19 13.31
C ILE A 54 -9.38 -7.95 14.30
N GLY A 55 -9.50 -9.27 14.32
CA GLY A 55 -8.74 -10.10 15.25
C GLY A 55 -9.03 -9.74 16.71
N GLN A 56 -8.04 -9.18 17.41
CA GLN A 56 -8.08 -8.88 18.85
C GLN A 56 -8.50 -7.44 19.18
N GLY A 57 -8.96 -6.63 18.21
CA GLY A 57 -9.36 -5.24 18.47
C GLY A 57 -10.15 -4.60 17.34
N TRP A 58 -10.44 -3.30 17.50
CA TRP A 58 -11.09 -2.48 16.48
C TRP A 58 -10.05 -1.82 15.56
N PRO A 59 -10.36 -1.68 14.26
CA PRO A 59 -9.48 -1.01 13.32
C PRO A 59 -9.37 0.48 13.65
N LYS A 60 -8.21 1.04 13.36
CA LYS A 60 -7.88 2.46 13.51
C LYS A 60 -7.77 3.12 12.15
N SER A 61 -7.85 4.45 12.12
CA SER A 61 -7.61 5.24 10.89
C SER A 61 -6.24 4.96 10.25
N TYR A 62 -5.24 4.59 11.05
CA TYR A 62 -3.93 4.14 10.57
C TYR A 62 -4.00 2.82 9.79
N ASP A 63 -4.87 1.89 10.19
CA ASP A 63 -5.05 0.62 9.48
C ASP A 63 -5.66 0.85 8.10
N VAL A 64 -6.61 1.79 8.00
CA VAL A 64 -7.21 2.22 6.72
C VAL A 64 -6.15 2.81 5.81
N TRP A 65 -5.30 3.69 6.34
CA TRP A 65 -4.19 4.28 5.60
C TRP A 65 -3.26 3.21 5.02
N MET A 66 -2.87 2.23 5.85
CA MET A 66 -1.98 1.14 5.44
C MET A 66 -2.64 0.20 4.42
N MET A 67 -3.89 -0.19 4.64
CA MET A 67 -4.64 -1.03 3.70
C MET A 67 -4.82 -0.34 2.36
N ALA A 68 -5.20 0.94 2.33
CA ALA A 68 -5.40 1.68 1.09
C ALA A 68 -4.11 1.79 0.25
N ARG A 69 -2.96 1.96 0.90
CA ARG A 69 -1.64 1.94 0.24
C ARG A 69 -1.32 0.56 -0.33
N CYS A 70 -1.48 -0.48 0.47
CA CYS A 70 -1.21 -1.86 0.05
C CYS A 70 -2.10 -2.27 -1.13
N ILE A 71 -3.42 -2.04 -1.04
CA ILE A 71 -4.38 -2.32 -2.11
C ILE A 71 -4.04 -1.53 -3.39
N THR A 72 -3.52 -0.30 -3.26
CA THR A 72 -3.08 0.48 -4.43
C THR A 72 -1.91 -0.18 -5.15
N GLY A 73 -0.91 -0.71 -4.45
CA GLY A 73 0.19 -1.42 -5.10
C GLY A 73 -0.23 -2.78 -5.68
N GLU A 74 -1.10 -3.49 -4.97
CA GLU A 74 -1.45 -4.87 -5.32
C GLU A 74 -2.58 -5.01 -6.35
N ALA A 75 -3.52 -4.07 -6.37
CA ALA A 75 -4.77 -4.23 -7.11
C ALA A 75 -5.12 -3.00 -7.97
N ARG A 76 -4.17 -2.10 -8.23
CA ARG A 76 -4.39 -1.01 -9.20
C ARG A 76 -4.68 -1.58 -10.59
N GLY A 77 -5.81 -1.17 -11.15
CA GLY A 77 -6.28 -1.65 -12.45
C GLY A 77 -7.07 -2.96 -12.40
N GLU A 78 -7.25 -3.55 -11.22
CA GLU A 78 -8.20 -4.64 -11.00
C GLU A 78 -9.63 -4.08 -10.88
N PRO A 79 -10.67 -4.90 -11.18
CA PRO A 79 -12.04 -4.53 -10.87
C PRO A 79 -12.19 -4.21 -9.37
N TYR A 80 -13.12 -3.33 -9.02
CA TYR A 80 -13.31 -2.88 -7.63
C TYR A 80 -13.45 -4.05 -6.64
N VAL A 81 -14.20 -5.08 -7.02
CA VAL A 81 -14.37 -6.31 -6.23
C VAL A 81 -13.03 -7.01 -5.95
N GLY A 82 -12.07 -6.96 -6.88
CA GLY A 82 -10.71 -7.48 -6.70
C GLY A 82 -9.89 -6.67 -5.71
N GLN A 83 -10.07 -5.34 -5.68
CA GLN A 83 -9.43 -4.46 -4.70
C GLN A 83 -9.94 -4.77 -3.28
N VAL A 84 -11.26 -4.91 -3.12
CA VAL A 84 -11.87 -5.31 -1.84
C VAL A 84 -11.40 -6.70 -1.42
N ALA A 85 -11.26 -7.64 -2.36
CA ALA A 85 -10.77 -8.99 -2.08
C ALA A 85 -9.32 -9.02 -1.54
N VAL A 86 -8.42 -8.15 -2.03
CA VAL A 86 -7.08 -7.98 -1.43
C VAL A 86 -7.17 -7.44 0.00
N GLY A 87 -8.05 -6.46 0.24
CA GLY A 87 -8.37 -6.00 1.59
C GLY A 87 -8.87 -7.13 2.50
N GLY A 88 -9.75 -7.99 1.99
CA GLY A 88 -10.23 -9.19 2.66
C GLY A 88 -9.08 -10.14 3.06
N VAL A 89 -8.13 -10.39 2.15
CA VAL A 89 -6.94 -11.23 2.44
C VAL A 89 -6.12 -10.67 3.60
N ILE A 90 -5.89 -9.35 3.66
CA ILE A 90 -5.17 -8.71 4.77
C ILE A 90 -5.89 -9.01 6.10
N LEU A 91 -7.20 -8.80 6.15
CA LEU A 91 -7.99 -9.02 7.37
C LEU A 91 -8.11 -10.50 7.75
N ASN A 92 -8.19 -11.39 6.77
CA ASN A 92 -8.20 -12.83 6.98
C ASN A 92 -6.87 -13.30 7.59
N ARG A 93 -5.74 -12.73 7.15
CA ARG A 93 -4.43 -12.96 7.78
C ARG A 93 -4.42 -12.43 9.22
N VAL A 94 -4.86 -11.21 9.48
CA VAL A 94 -4.92 -10.67 10.87
C VAL A 94 -5.69 -11.61 11.81
N ARG A 95 -6.80 -12.19 11.33
CA ARG A 95 -7.63 -13.14 12.10
C ARG A 95 -6.97 -14.51 12.27
N SER A 96 -6.23 -14.98 11.27
CA SER A 96 -5.64 -16.32 11.24
C SER A 96 -4.54 -16.51 12.31
N PRO A 97 -4.50 -17.64 13.04
CA PRO A 97 -3.54 -17.87 14.13
C PRO A 97 -2.07 -17.91 13.68
N VAL A 98 -1.80 -18.15 12.40
CA VAL A 98 -0.43 -18.34 11.87
C VAL A 98 0.18 -17.06 11.28
N PHE A 99 -0.53 -15.93 11.37
CA PHE A 99 -0.09 -14.63 10.85
C PHE A 99 -0.03 -13.58 11.97
N PRO A 100 0.69 -12.46 11.74
CA PRO A 100 0.69 -11.32 12.63
C PRO A 100 -0.70 -10.79 12.94
N LYS A 101 -0.86 -10.18 14.13
CA LYS A 101 -2.17 -9.76 14.67
C LYS A 101 -2.52 -8.29 14.45
N THR A 102 -1.76 -7.62 13.60
CA THR A 102 -1.97 -6.21 13.23
C THR A 102 -1.92 -6.07 11.71
N VAL A 103 -2.66 -5.10 11.17
CA VAL A 103 -2.67 -4.82 9.73
C VAL A 103 -1.27 -4.52 9.22
N SER A 104 -0.52 -3.63 9.89
CA SER A 104 0.87 -3.36 9.53
C SER A 104 1.76 -4.59 9.65
N GLY A 105 1.58 -5.42 10.68
CA GLY A 105 2.35 -6.66 10.84
C GLY A 105 2.13 -7.63 9.67
N VAL A 106 0.90 -7.73 9.17
CA VAL A 106 0.57 -8.52 7.99
C VAL A 106 1.15 -7.89 6.72
N ILE A 107 1.00 -6.58 6.53
CA ILE A 107 1.47 -5.87 5.32
C ILE A 107 2.99 -5.93 5.20
N PHE A 108 3.73 -5.73 6.29
CA PHE A 108 5.20 -5.70 6.29
C PHE A 108 5.85 -7.07 6.53
N GLN A 109 5.08 -8.17 6.49
CA GLN A 109 5.67 -9.49 6.49
C GLN A 109 6.52 -9.67 5.20
N PRO A 110 7.78 -10.14 5.29
CA PRO A 110 8.66 -10.25 4.12
C PRO A 110 8.04 -11.09 3.00
N GLY A 111 8.01 -10.55 1.77
CA GLY A 111 7.46 -11.23 0.59
C GLY A 111 5.93 -11.40 0.59
N ALA A 112 5.21 -10.75 1.51
CA ALA A 112 3.77 -10.89 1.62
C ALA A 112 3.00 -10.08 0.56
N PHE A 113 3.54 -8.93 0.17
CA PHE A 113 2.96 -7.96 -0.76
C PHE A 113 4.08 -7.28 -1.55
N THR A 114 4.01 -7.38 -2.87
CA THR A 114 4.97 -6.76 -3.81
C THR A 114 5.06 -5.25 -3.65
N ALA A 115 3.96 -4.58 -3.26
CA ALA A 115 3.95 -3.16 -2.97
C ALA A 115 5.01 -2.75 -1.93
N VAL A 116 5.29 -3.60 -0.95
CA VAL A 116 6.32 -3.31 0.07
C VAL A 116 7.70 -3.51 -0.52
N ASP A 117 7.94 -4.63 -1.19
CA ASP A 117 9.23 -5.00 -1.75
C ASP A 117 9.70 -4.00 -2.83
N ASP A 118 8.76 -3.52 -3.66
CA ASP A 118 9.03 -2.55 -4.73
C ASP A 118 9.01 -1.09 -4.24
N GLY A 119 8.79 -0.84 -2.94
CA GLY A 119 8.65 0.50 -2.36
C GLY A 119 7.39 1.27 -2.78
N GLN A 120 6.53 0.66 -3.59
CA GLN A 120 5.27 1.24 -4.09
C GLN A 120 4.23 1.46 -3.01
N ILE A 121 4.39 0.83 -1.84
CA ILE A 121 3.58 1.09 -0.65
C ILE A 121 3.58 2.57 -0.31
N TRP A 122 4.58 3.34 -0.75
CA TRP A 122 4.66 4.77 -0.49
C TRP A 122 4.03 5.68 -1.56
N MET A 123 3.48 5.13 -2.64
CA MET A 123 2.86 5.92 -3.71
C MET A 123 1.54 6.59 -3.28
N ASN A 124 1.04 7.49 -4.13
CA ASN A 124 -0.27 8.11 -3.95
C ASN A 124 -1.38 7.07 -3.90
N ILE A 125 -2.21 7.16 -2.85
CA ILE A 125 -3.36 6.29 -2.66
C ILE A 125 -4.36 6.51 -3.80
N ASN A 126 -4.79 5.43 -4.44
CA ASN A 126 -5.90 5.49 -5.38
C ASN A 126 -7.23 5.65 -4.61
N PRO A 127 -8.13 6.58 -4.98
CA PRO A 127 -9.42 6.75 -4.32
C PRO A 127 -10.25 5.46 -4.23
N THR A 128 -10.20 4.61 -5.25
CA THR A 128 -10.90 3.31 -5.26
C THR A 128 -10.32 2.34 -4.22
N SER A 129 -8.99 2.35 -4.01
CA SER A 129 -8.34 1.55 -2.97
C SER A 129 -8.71 2.01 -1.56
N LEU A 130 -8.86 3.32 -1.33
CA LEU A 130 -9.32 3.85 -0.04
C LEU A 130 -10.75 3.38 0.26
N LYS A 131 -11.63 3.44 -0.75
CA LYS A 131 -12.99 2.90 -0.62
C LYS A 131 -12.96 1.39 -0.37
N ALA A 132 -12.15 0.63 -1.12
CA ALA A 132 -12.03 -0.81 -0.96
C ALA A 132 -11.50 -1.23 0.42
N ALA A 133 -10.57 -0.47 0.99
CA ALA A 133 -10.08 -0.69 2.35
C ALA A 133 -11.20 -0.55 3.39
N ARG A 134 -12.03 0.51 3.26
CA ARG A 134 -13.18 0.73 4.13
C ARG A 134 -14.24 -0.37 3.99
N ASP A 135 -14.58 -0.74 2.77
CA ASP A 135 -15.56 -1.80 2.50
C ASP A 135 -15.11 -3.16 3.07
N ALA A 136 -13.82 -3.49 2.96
CA ALA A 136 -13.26 -4.69 3.59
C ALA A 136 -13.33 -4.61 5.13
N LEU A 137 -13.02 -3.44 5.71
CA LEU A 137 -13.13 -3.18 7.14
C LEU A 137 -14.57 -3.19 7.66
N ALA A 138 -15.56 -2.82 6.83
CA ALA A 138 -16.99 -2.96 7.10
C ALA A 138 -17.47 -4.42 6.98
N GLY A 139 -16.62 -5.30 6.43
CA GLY A 139 -16.80 -6.74 6.44
C GLY A 139 -17.19 -7.38 5.13
N TRP A 140 -17.13 -6.63 4.03
CA TRP A 140 -17.24 -7.23 2.72
C TRP A 140 -15.95 -8.00 2.35
N ASP A 141 -16.04 -9.33 2.26
CA ASP A 141 -14.94 -10.19 1.80
C ASP A 141 -15.30 -10.99 0.53
N PRO A 142 -15.09 -10.45 -0.67
CA PRO A 142 -15.29 -11.19 -1.92
C PRO A 142 -14.35 -12.38 -2.10
N SER A 143 -13.20 -12.39 -1.42
CA SER A 143 -12.20 -13.47 -1.51
C SER A 143 -12.68 -14.78 -0.88
N ALA A 144 -13.75 -14.73 -0.08
CA ALA A 144 -14.32 -15.85 0.65
C ALA A 144 -13.33 -16.51 1.63
N GLY A 145 -12.67 -15.69 2.44
CA GLY A 145 -11.74 -16.14 3.46
C GLY A 145 -10.38 -16.56 2.90
N ALA A 146 -9.95 -16.02 1.76
CA ALA A 146 -8.65 -16.34 1.17
C ALA A 146 -7.51 -15.83 2.06
N LEU A 147 -6.40 -16.56 2.07
CA LEU A 147 -5.17 -16.16 2.78
C LEU A 147 -4.05 -15.80 1.80
N TYR A 148 -4.18 -16.19 0.53
CA TYR A 148 -3.22 -15.87 -0.52
C TYR A 148 -3.94 -15.57 -1.83
N TYR A 149 -3.22 -14.97 -2.76
CA TYR A 149 -3.63 -14.84 -4.14
C TYR A 149 -2.40 -14.82 -5.04
N PHE A 150 -2.60 -15.05 -6.34
CA PHE A 150 -1.55 -14.92 -7.34
C PHE A 150 -2.13 -14.59 -8.71
N ASN A 151 -1.31 -13.98 -9.56
CA ASN A 151 -1.61 -13.83 -10.97
C ASN A 151 -1.13 -15.08 -11.73
N PRO A 152 -2.03 -15.92 -12.29
CA PRO A 152 -1.64 -17.14 -12.99
C PRO A 152 -0.83 -16.88 -14.26
N ALA A 153 -0.83 -15.66 -14.79
CA ALA A 153 -0.01 -15.29 -15.94
C ALA A 153 1.48 -15.08 -15.61
N THR A 154 1.82 -14.82 -14.34
CA THR A 154 3.20 -14.50 -13.92
C THR A 154 3.74 -15.40 -12.80
N ALA A 155 2.87 -16.08 -12.05
CA ALA A 155 3.27 -16.89 -10.91
C ALA A 155 4.00 -18.17 -11.33
N THR A 156 5.24 -18.31 -10.87
CA THR A 156 6.11 -19.48 -11.12
C THR A 156 6.23 -20.43 -9.93
N SER A 157 5.79 -20.01 -8.73
CA SER A 157 5.92 -20.79 -7.50
C SER A 157 5.03 -22.03 -7.51
N LYS A 158 5.63 -23.24 -7.51
CA LYS A 158 4.88 -24.50 -7.40
C LYS A 158 4.03 -24.57 -6.13
N TRP A 159 4.49 -23.93 -5.05
CA TRP A 159 3.78 -23.92 -3.77
C TRP A 159 2.43 -23.21 -3.87
N ILE A 160 2.35 -22.05 -4.55
CA ILE A 160 1.08 -21.32 -4.65
C ILE A 160 0.08 -22.04 -5.57
N TRP A 161 0.58 -22.68 -6.63
CA TRP A 161 -0.23 -23.49 -7.53
C TRP A 161 -0.81 -24.75 -6.86
N GLY A 162 -0.16 -25.28 -5.83
CA GLY A 162 -0.66 -26.39 -5.03
C GLY A 162 -1.69 -26.03 -3.96
N ARG A 163 -1.97 -24.74 -3.74
CA ARG A 163 -2.98 -24.30 -2.75
C ARG A 163 -4.41 -24.53 -3.29
N PRO A 164 -5.38 -24.89 -2.43
CA PRO A 164 -6.78 -24.96 -2.83
C PRO A 164 -7.28 -23.62 -3.38
N GLN A 165 -7.65 -23.59 -4.66
CA GLN A 165 -8.15 -22.41 -5.34
C GLN A 165 -9.62 -22.18 -5.00
N ILE A 166 -9.97 -20.97 -4.58
CA ILE A 166 -11.33 -20.60 -4.19
C ILE A 166 -12.08 -20.03 -5.40
N LYS A 167 -11.51 -18.99 -6.01
CA LYS A 167 -12.09 -18.29 -7.16
C LYS A 167 -11.08 -17.39 -7.83
N ARG A 168 -11.42 -16.92 -9.03
CA ARG A 168 -10.69 -15.87 -9.73
C ARG A 168 -11.50 -14.58 -9.76
N ILE A 169 -10.88 -13.46 -9.42
CA ILE A 169 -11.44 -12.12 -9.57
C ILE A 169 -10.40 -11.28 -10.32
N GLY A 170 -10.77 -10.79 -11.49
CA GLY A 170 -9.84 -10.11 -12.39
C GLY A 170 -8.64 -11.00 -12.75
N LYS A 171 -7.44 -10.50 -12.50
CA LYS A 171 -6.18 -11.21 -12.77
C LYS A 171 -5.76 -12.13 -11.63
N HIS A 172 -6.40 -12.07 -10.46
CA HIS A 172 -5.98 -12.85 -9.29
C HIS A 172 -6.82 -14.11 -9.08
N ILE A 173 -6.14 -15.23 -8.85
CA ILE A 173 -6.72 -16.43 -8.24
C ILE A 173 -6.49 -16.34 -6.74
N PHE A 174 -7.56 -16.43 -5.96
CA PHE A 174 -7.54 -16.41 -4.50
C PHE A 174 -7.55 -17.84 -3.94
N THR A 175 -6.74 -18.10 -2.91
CA THR A 175 -6.53 -19.45 -2.37
C THR A 175 -6.58 -19.47 -0.83
N LYS A 176 -6.88 -20.66 -0.28
CA LYS A 176 -6.75 -20.93 1.16
C LYS A 176 -5.30 -21.13 1.54
#